data_AF-A0A8S4QC37-F1
#
_entry.id   AF-A0A8S4QC37-F1
#
_cell.length_a   1.000
_cell.length_b   1.000
_cell.length_c   1.000
_cell.angle_alpha   90.00
_cell.angle_beta   90.00
_cell.angle_gamma   90.00
#
_symmetry.space_group_name_H-M   'P 1'
#
loop_
_entity.id
_entity.type
_entity.pdbx_description
1 polymer ?
#
loop_
_entity_poly.entity_id
_entity_poly.type
_entity_poly.pdbx_seq_one_letter_code
_entity_poly.pdbx_strand_id
1 'polypeptide(L)' 'GPEARALFKELSKRVIESSGDPRAGSYLGQRISLAIQRGNAASIFGTVPRWGGFEDVLDFI' A
#
# COMPACT_ATOMS: atom_id res chain seq x y z
N GLY A 1 5.97 -12.60 6.05
CA GLY A 1 5.90 -13.95 6.64
C GLY A 1 4.46 -14.40 6.82
N PRO A 2 4.24 -15.60 7.39
CA PRO A 2 2.91 -16.17 7.68
C PRO A 2 2.01 -15.24 8.50
N GLU A 3 2.57 -14.55 9.49
CA GLU A 3 1.87 -13.65 10.41
C GLU A 3 1.33 -12.41 9.67
N ALA A 4 2.16 -11.81 8.81
CA ALA A 4 1.74 -10.69 7.98
C ALA A 4 0.59 -11.09 7.01
N ARG A 5 0.59 -12.32 6.51
CA ARG A 5 -0.47 -12.84 5.65
C ARG A 5 -1.77 -13.07 6.43
N ALA A 6 -1.67 -13.58 7.66
CA ALA A 6 -2.82 -13.74 8.54
C ALA A 6 -3.45 -12.39 8.88
N LEU A 7 -2.61 -11.41 9.27
CA LEU A 7 -3.04 -10.04 9.54
C LEU A 7 -3.71 -9.39 8.31
N PHE A 8 -3.10 -9.52 7.13
CA PHE A 8 -3.68 -9.00 5.90
C PHE A 8 -5.06 -9.57 5.60
N LYS A 9 -5.26 -10.89 5.79
CA LYS A 9 -6.56 -11.54 5.59
C LYS A 9 -7.61 -10.99 6.56
N GLU A 10 -7.24 -10.84 7.83
CA GLU A 10 -8.14 -10.31 8.84
C GLU A 10 -8.56 -8.87 8.55
N LEU A 11 -7.60 -8.00 8.20
CA LEU A 11 -7.88 -6.61 7.81
C LEU A 11 -8.74 -6.53 6.55
N SER A 12 -8.43 -7.35 5.54
CA SER A 12 -9.22 -7.41 4.30
C SER A 12 -10.67 -7.76 4.57
N LYS A 13 -10.92 -8.76 5.44
CA LYS A 13 -12.26 -9.14 5.87
C LYS A 13 -12.99 -7.98 6.56
N ARG A 14 -12.36 -7.36 7.57
CA ARG A 14 -12.97 -6.26 8.33
C ARG A 14 -13.29 -5.04 7.44
N VAL A 15 -12.43 -4.73 6.48
CA VAL A 15 -12.65 -3.62 5.54
C VAL A 15 -13.81 -3.92 4.59
N ILE A 16 -13.94 -5.16 4.09
CA ILE A 16 -15.10 -5.56 3.28
C ILE A 16 -16.39 -5.46 4.09
N GLU A 17 -16.40 -5.98 5.32
CA GLU A 17 -17.58 -5.97 6.19
C GLU A 17 -18.02 -4.54 6.57
N SER A 18 -17.07 -3.65 6.88
CA SER A 18 -17.39 -2.28 7.28
C SER A 18 -17.75 -1.36 6.11
N SER A 19 -17.19 -1.58 4.92
CA SER A 19 -17.48 -0.77 3.74
C SER A 19 -18.67 -1.27 2.92
N GLY A 20 -19.00 -2.56 3.02
CA GLY A 20 -19.98 -3.23 2.16
C GLY A 20 -19.50 -3.46 0.72
N ASP A 21 -18.28 -3.04 0.34
CA ASP A 21 -17.72 -3.27 -0.99
C ASP A 21 -16.85 -4.56 -1.00
N PRO A 22 -17.23 -5.60 -1.76
CA PRO A 22 -16.45 -6.84 -1.85
C PRO A 22 -15.04 -6.64 -2.44
N ARG A 23 -14.78 -5.52 -3.14
CA ARG A 23 -13.49 -5.20 -3.75
C ARG A 23 -12.52 -4.52 -2.80
N ALA A 24 -12.99 -4.05 -1.63
CA ALA A 24 -12.20 -3.23 -0.72
C ALA A 24 -10.95 -3.96 -0.19
N GLY A 25 -11.02 -5.29 0.00
CA GLY A 25 -9.86 -6.11 0.37
C GLY A 25 -8.77 -6.13 -0.73
N SER A 26 -9.17 -6.27 -1.99
CA SER A 26 -8.23 -6.23 -3.13
C SER A 26 -7.59 -4.85 -3.26
N TYR A 27 -8.38 -3.79 -3.07
CA TYR A 27 -7.88 -2.42 -3.06
C TYR A 27 -6.84 -2.20 -1.94
N LEU A 28 -7.12 -2.67 -0.72
CA LEU A 28 -6.15 -2.62 0.39
C LEU A 28 -4.82 -3.30 0.03
N GLY A 29 -4.89 -4.49 -0.58
CA GLY A 29 -3.71 -5.20 -1.05
C GLY A 29 -2.88 -4.39 -2.05
N GLN A 30 -3.54 -3.79 -3.04
CA GLN A 30 -2.87 -2.93 -4.03
C GLN A 30 -2.17 -1.72 -3.36
N ARG A 31 -2.82 -1.06 -2.40
CA ARG A 31 -2.25 0.09 -1.67
C ARG A 31 -1.00 -0.30 -0.88
N ILE A 32 -1.02 -1.45 -0.20
CA ILE A 32 0.14 -1.98 0.53
C ILE A 32 1.27 -2.30 -0.44
N SER A 33 0.98 -2.98 -1.55
CA SER A 33 1.99 -3.29 -2.58
C SER A 33 2.65 -2.03 -3.15
N LEU A 34 1.88 -0.98 -3.43
CA LEU A 34 2.43 0.29 -3.91
C LEU A 34 3.30 0.98 -2.84
N ALA A 35 2.87 0.99 -1.58
CA ALA A 35 3.66 1.56 -0.49
C ALA A 35 5.01 0.84 -0.32
N ILE A 36 5.03 -0.50 -0.42
CA ILE A 36 6.26 -1.30 -0.37
C ILE A 36 7.17 -0.97 -1.55
N GLN A 37 6.64 -0.95 -2.77
CA GLN A 37 7.43 -0.61 -3.96
C GLN A 37 8.05 0.79 -3.85
N ARG A 38 7.30 1.76 -3.33
CA ARG A 38 7.80 3.12 -3.07
C ARG A 38 8.88 3.15 -2.00
N GLY A 39 8.71 2.39 -0.91
CA GLY A 39 9.73 2.25 0.13
C GLY A 39 11.02 1.62 -0.39
N ASN A 40 10.90 0.60 -1.25
CA ASN A 40 12.04 -0.02 -1.92
C ASN A 40 12.75 0.97 -2.86
N ALA A 41 11.99 1.71 -3.67
CA ALA A 41 12.53 2.75 -4.54
C ALA A 41 13.29 3.82 -3.74
N ALA A 42 12.67 4.36 -2.68
CA ALA A 42 13.31 5.35 -1.80
C ALA A 42 14.57 4.80 -1.09
N SER A 43 14.63 3.50 -0.82
CA SER A 43 15.82 2.87 -0.24
C SER A 43 16.97 2.76 -1.24
N ILE A 44 16.67 2.63 -2.55
CA ILE A 44 17.66 2.52 -3.64
C ILE A 44 18.13 3.91 -4.10
N PHE A 45 17.20 4.84 -4.32
CA PHE A 45 17.50 6.16 -4.88
C PHE A 45 18.07 7.17 -3.86
N GLY A 46 18.27 6.76 -2.59
CA GLY A 46 18.56 7.68 -1.49
C GLY A 46 17.30 8.41 -1.01
N THR A 47 17.39 9.13 0.12
CA THR A 47 16.24 9.82 0.72
C THR A 47 15.62 10.73 -0.34
N VAL A 48 14.45 10.34 -0.83
CA VAL A 48 13.66 11.18 -1.73
C VAL A 48 13.52 12.52 -1.02
N PRO A 49 13.93 13.65 -1.63
CA PRO A 49 13.81 14.92 -0.95
C PRO A 49 12.34 15.10 -0.56
N ARG A 50 12.09 15.83 0.52
CA ARG A 50 10.76 16.03 1.10
C ARG A 50 9.90 16.86 0.12
N TRP A 51 9.55 16.30 -1.02
CA TRP A 51 8.80 16.91 -2.10
C TRP A 51 7.32 16.80 -1.77
N GLY A 52 6.62 17.91 -1.96
CA GLY A 52 5.22 18.06 -1.67
C GLY A 52 4.38 17.04 -2.45
N GLY A 53 3.26 16.65 -1.85
CA GLY A 53 2.20 15.94 -2.56
C GLY A 53 2.52 14.51 -2.98
N PHE A 54 1.54 13.64 -2.82
CA PHE A 54 1.56 12.26 -3.31
C PHE A 54 1.56 12.15 -4.86
N GLU A 55 1.41 13.27 -5.55
CA GLU A 55 1.23 13.40 -7.00
C GLU A 55 2.59 13.34 -7.73
N ASP A 56 3.63 13.99 -7.20
CA ASP A 56 4.97 14.04 -7.83
C ASP A 56 5.67 12.66 -7.90
N VAL A 57 5.27 11.70 -7.06
CA VAL A 57 5.79 10.33 -7.09
C VAL A 57 5.22 9.53 -8.27
N LEU A 58 4.04 9.91 -8.78
CA LEU A 58 3.46 9.28 -9.96
C LEU A 58 4.12 9.77 -11.25
N ASP A 59 4.66 11.00 -11.27
CA ASP A 59 5.35 11.56 -12.43
C ASP A 59 6.75 10.97 -12.67
N PHE A 60 7.28 10.19 -11.72
CA PHE A 60 8.58 9.54 -11.83
C PHE A 60 8.51 8.06 -12.29
N ILE A 61 7.31 7.50 -12.48
CA ILE A 61 7.07 6.11 -12.92
C ILE A 61 6.25 6.12 -14.20
#